data_AF-A0A1Q8DQZ2-F1
#
_entry.id   AF-A0A1Q8DQZ2-F1
#
_cell.length_a   1.000
_cell.length_b   1.000
_cell.length_c   1.000
_cell.angle_alpha   90.00
_cell.angle_beta   90.00
_cell.angle_gamma   90.00
#
_symmetry.space_group_name_H-M   'P 1'
#
loop_
_entity.id
_entity.type
_entity.pdbx_description
1 polymer ?
#
loop_
_entity_poly.entity_id
_entity_poly.type
_entity_poly.pdbx_seq_one_letter_code
_entity_poly.pdbx_strand_id
1 'polypeptide(L)' 'MADIALVFGWTPDAMYHMTIEELADWRERARIRNNPDE' A
#
# COMPACT_ATOMS: atom_id res chain seq x y z
N MET A 1 -2.26 0.79 4.85
CA MET A 1 -3.16 -0.38 4.95
C MET A 1 -4.36 -0.23 4.01
N ALA A 2 -5.32 0.66 4.27
CA ALA A 2 -6.51 0.80 3.41
C ALA A 2 -6.20 1.16 1.95
N ASP A 3 -5.30 2.12 1.72
CA ASP A 3 -4.87 2.52 0.37
C ASP A 3 -4.19 1.37 -0.37
N ILE A 4 -3.35 0.61 0.34
CA ILE A 4 -2.61 -0.53 -0.20
C ILE A 4 -3.59 -1.67 -0.56
N ALA A 5 -4.57 -1.94 0.32
CA ALA A 5 -5.61 -2.93 0.07
C ALA A 5 -6.46 -2.58 -1.16
N LEU A 6 -6.82 -1.31 -1.32
CA LEU A 6 -7.62 -0.83 -2.45
C LEU A 6 -6.84 -0.88 -3.78
N VAL A 7 -5.57 -0.47 -3.77
CA VAL A 7 -4.74 -0.37 -4.99
C VAL A 7 -4.18 -1.72 -5.43
N PHE A 8 -3.81 -2.59 -4.49
CA PHE A 8 -3.14 -3.86 -4.78
C PHE A 8 -4.00 -5.10 -4.52
N GLY A 9 -5.19 -4.95 -3.94
CA GLY A 9 -6.08 -6.08 -3.63
C GLY A 9 -5.54 -7.03 -2.56
N TRP A 10 -4.59 -6.56 -1.74
CA TRP A 10 -3.93 -7.40 -0.74
C TRP A 10 -4.83 -7.67 0.46
N THR A 11 -4.72 -8.89 1.00
CA THR A 11 -5.38 -9.26 2.24
C THR A 11 -4.65 -8.67 3.46
N PRO A 12 -5.36 -8.40 4.57
CA PRO A 12 -4.75 -7.86 5.79
C PRO A 12 -3.59 -8.72 6.33
N ASP A 13 -3.67 -10.03 6.12
CA ASP A 13 -2.64 -11.02 6.49
C ASP A 13 -1.30 -10.76 5.79
N ALA A 14 -1.34 -10.51 4.47
CA ALA A 14 -0.14 -10.18 3.70
C ALA A 14 0.54 -8.89 4.17
N MET A 15 -0.25 -7.91 4.63
CA MET A 15 0.26 -6.67 5.20
C MET A 15 0.75 -6.84 6.65
N TYR A 16 0.20 -7.80 7.39
CA TYR A 16 0.58 -8.10 8.77
C TYR A 16 1.97 -8.75 8.88
N HIS A 17 2.36 -9.48 7.83
CA HIS A 17 3.69 -10.06 7.71
C HIS A 17 4.78 -9.03 7.34
N MET A 18 4.40 -7.81 6.94
CA MET A 18 5.33 -6.75 6.57
C MET A 18 5.68 -5.87 7.77
N THR A 19 6.90 -5.34 7.76
CA THR A 19 7.32 -4.32 8.72
C THR A 19 6.64 -2.98 8.44
N ILE A 20 6.64 -2.09 9.44
CA ILE A 20 6.08 -0.74 9.30
C ILE A 20 6.79 0.07 8.20
N GLU A 21 8.11 -0.12 8.03
CA GLU A 21 8.90 0.52 6.98
C GLU A 21 8.46 0.06 5.59
N GLU A 22 8.32 -1.25 5.37
CA GLU A 22 7.82 -1.80 4.11
C GLU A 22 6.40 -1.32 3.80
N LEU A 23 5.53 -1.27 4.82
CA LEU A 23 4.18 -0.74 4.67
C LEU A 23 4.17 0.74 4.28
N ALA A 24 5.11 1.54 4.76
CA ALA A 24 5.23 2.95 4.38
C ALA A 24 5.65 3.09 2.90
N ASP A 25 6.62 2.30 2.45
CA ASP A 25 7.06 2.22 1.05
C ASP A 25 5.91 1.84 0.11
N TRP A 26 5.17 0.79 0.45
CA TRP A 26 4.01 0.36 -0.34
C TRP A 26 2.88 1.38 -0.31
N ARG A 27 2.74 2.15 0.78
CA ARG A 27 1.75 3.22 0.85
C ARG A 27 2.08 4.36 -0.10
N GLU A 28 3.36 4.72 -0.24
CA GLU A 28 3.79 5.76 -1.17
C GLU A 28 3.59 5.30 -2.63
N ARG A 29 3.91 4.05 -2.94
CA ARG A 29 3.62 3.44 -4.25
C ARG A 29 2.13 3.41 -4.56
N ALA A 30 1.30 3.07 -3.57
CA ALA A 30 -0.16 3.10 -3.70
C ALA A 30 -0.65 4.52 -4.01
N ARG A 31 -0.07 5.53 -3.35
CA ARG A 31 -0.40 6.94 -3.53
C ARG A 31 -0.07 7.44 -4.93
N ILE A 32 1.15 7.19 -5.43
CA ILE A 32 1.59 7.57 -6.78
C ILE A 32 0.68 6.91 -7.84
N ARG A 33 0.28 5.66 -7.63
CA ARG A 33 -0.57 4.94 -8.57
C ARG A 33 -2.03 5.42 -8.55
N ASN A 34 -2.50 5.90 -7.41
CA ASN A 34 -3.86 6.42 -7.23
C ASN A 34 -4.00 7.88 -7.70
N ASN A 35 -2.91 8.66 -7.68
CA ASN A 35 -2.83 10.00 -8.24
C ASN A 35 -1.69 10.08 -9.28
N PRO A 36 -1.91 9.57 -10.51
CA PRO A 36 -0.92 9.67 -11.58
C PRO A 36 -0.76 11.07 -12.21
N ASP A 37 -1.55 12.08 -11.78
CA ASP A 37 -1.69 13.39 -12.45
C ASP A 37 -1.39 14.60 -11.52
N GLU A 38 -0.16 14.74 -11.03
CA GLU A 38 0.42 16.06 -10.68
C GLU A 38 1.82 16.22 -11.28
#